data_AF-A0A8B9D164-F1
#
_entry.id   AF-A0A8B9D164-F1
#
_cell.length_a   1.000
_cell.length_b   1.000
_cell.length_c   1.000
_cell.angle_alpha   90.00
_cell.angle_beta   90.00
_cell.angle_gamma   90.00
#
_symmetry.space_group_name_H-M   'P 1'
#
loop_
_entity.id
_entity.type
_entity.pdbx_description
1 polymer ?
#
loop_
_entity_poly.entity_id
_entity_poly.type
_entity_poly.pdbx_seq_one_letter_code
_entity_poly.pdbx_strand_id
1 'polypeptide(L)'
;MARSWAAVRTWLGCPGLLGCFLLGFLMGWFTKPNEPPRSTSDIYENVRQKLVDEMKAENIKQFLRSFTKLPHLAGTEQNLLLAKQIQGQWKEFGLDSAELVHYDVLLSYPNETQPNYISVIDDQGNEIFNTSSFEPPPRGYENVTDILPPYNAFSPQGMPESDLVYVNYGRTEDFFKLEREMGINCTGKIVIARYGKIFRGNKVKNAILAGAQGIILYSDPADYCAPGVDPYPDGWNLPGGGAQRGNVLNLNGAGDPLTPGYPAKGEIPVPWAIKYFLNWCWKLLCISDTDAKRKAT
;
A
#
# COMPACT_ATOMS: atom_id res chain seq x y z
N MET A 1 -64.60 2.31 -94.39
CA MET A 1 -63.50 3.20 -94.84
C MET A 1 -63.31 4.25 -93.75
N ALA A 2 -62.16 4.56 -93.14
CA ALA A 2 -60.75 4.30 -93.43
C ALA A 2 -59.93 4.33 -92.11
N ARG A 3 -58.61 4.10 -92.22
CA ARG A 3 -57.64 3.63 -91.20
C ARG A 3 -56.97 4.73 -90.35
N SER A 4 -56.66 4.36 -89.10
CA SER A 4 -55.42 4.53 -88.30
C SER A 4 -54.52 5.77 -88.53
N TRP A 5 -54.36 6.62 -87.50
CA TRP A 5 -53.18 7.42 -87.09
C TRP A 5 -53.42 7.83 -85.61
N ALA A 6 -52.53 7.88 -84.62
CA ALA A 6 -51.13 7.50 -84.49
C ALA A 6 -50.84 7.39 -82.98
N ALA A 7 -50.20 6.28 -82.57
CA ALA A 7 -49.60 6.12 -81.26
C ALA A 7 -48.28 6.92 -81.20
N VAL A 8 -48.32 8.19 -80.81
CA VAL A 8 -47.10 8.98 -80.53
C VAL A 8 -47.36 9.99 -79.41
N ARG A 9 -47.53 9.54 -78.16
CA ARG A 9 -47.56 10.50 -77.04
C ARG A 9 -46.87 10.06 -75.74
N THR A 10 -46.10 8.97 -75.76
CA THR A 10 -45.48 8.41 -74.54
C THR A 10 -43.98 8.16 -74.67
N TRP A 11 -43.24 8.96 -75.45
CA TRP A 11 -41.80 8.74 -75.66
C TRP A 11 -40.90 9.96 -75.48
N LEU A 12 -41.34 11.00 -74.76
CA LEU A 12 -40.49 12.17 -74.48
C LEU A 12 -40.28 12.52 -72.99
N GLY A 13 -40.93 11.81 -72.06
CA GLY A 13 -40.75 12.04 -70.61
C GLY A 13 -39.65 11.20 -69.94
N CYS A 14 -39.44 9.97 -70.41
CA CYS A 14 -38.55 9.00 -69.76
C CYS A 14 -37.04 9.31 -69.90
N PRO A 15 -36.50 9.79 -71.04
CA PRO A 15 -35.07 10.00 -71.18
C PRO A 15 -34.55 11.15 -70.30
N GLY A 16 -35.33 12.23 -70.16
CA GLY A 16 -34.95 13.40 -69.35
C GLY A 16 -34.91 13.09 -67.86
N LEU A 17 -35.89 12.33 -67.35
CA LEU A 17 -35.91 11.90 -65.95
C LEU A 17 -34.76 10.92 -65.63
N LEU A 18 -34.44 10.02 -66.56
CA LEU A 18 -33.29 9.11 -66.41
C LEU A 18 -31.97 9.89 -66.41
N GLY A 19 -31.85 10.91 -67.28
CA GLY A 19 -30.69 11.81 -67.34
C GLY A 19 -30.48 12.59 -66.04
N CYS A 20 -31.54 13.18 -65.47
CA CYS A 20 -31.46 13.87 -64.19
C CYS A 20 -31.14 12.92 -63.03
N PHE A 21 -31.69 11.70 -63.05
CA PHE A 21 -31.39 10.69 -62.04
C PHE A 21 -29.93 10.23 -62.12
N LEU A 22 -29.40 10.01 -63.34
CA LEU A 22 -28.01 9.63 -63.56
C LEU A 22 -27.05 10.77 -63.19
N LEU A 23 -27.39 12.03 -63.49
CA LEU A 23 -26.59 13.19 -63.06
C LEU A 23 -26.60 13.34 -61.55
N GLY A 24 -27.77 13.20 -60.90
CA GLY A 24 -27.87 13.23 -59.45
C GLY A 24 -27.11 12.08 -58.78
N PHE A 25 -27.16 10.90 -59.39
CA PHE A 25 -26.40 9.73 -58.94
C PHE A 25 -24.90 9.93 -59.09
N LEU A 26 -24.43 10.45 -60.24
CA LEU A 26 -23.01 10.74 -60.48
C LEU A 26 -22.52 11.84 -59.54
N MET A 27 -23.28 12.93 -59.37
CA MET A 27 -22.93 13.97 -58.40
C MET A 27 -22.88 13.41 -56.98
N GLY A 28 -23.87 12.61 -56.54
CA GLY A 28 -23.85 11.96 -55.23
C GLY A 28 -22.70 10.95 -55.07
N TRP A 29 -22.33 10.25 -56.13
CA TRP A 29 -21.23 9.29 -56.15
C TRP A 29 -19.87 9.96 -56.04
N PHE A 30 -19.67 11.09 -56.73
CA PHE A 30 -18.41 11.84 -56.74
C PHE A 30 -18.28 12.89 -55.63
N THR A 31 -19.38 13.24 -54.95
CA THR A 31 -19.34 14.15 -53.77
C THR A 31 -19.22 13.41 -52.44
N LYS A 32 -19.28 12.07 -52.44
CA LYS A 32 -19.07 11.27 -51.24
C LYS A 32 -17.60 11.40 -50.80
N PRO A 33 -17.30 12.01 -49.65
CA PRO A 33 -15.92 12.15 -49.19
C PRO A 33 -15.31 10.76 -49.02
N ASN A 34 -14.17 10.54 -49.68
CA ASN A 34 -13.41 9.29 -49.68
C ASN A 34 -12.47 9.22 -48.46
N GLU A 35 -12.91 9.72 -47.31
CA GLU A 35 -12.18 9.49 -46.08
C GLU A 35 -12.57 8.09 -45.57
N PRO A 36 -11.64 7.12 -45.56
CA PRO A 36 -11.92 5.87 -44.86
C PRO A 36 -12.27 6.25 -43.41
N PRO A 37 -13.29 5.63 -42.79
CA PRO A 37 -13.58 5.87 -41.39
C PRO A 37 -12.27 5.66 -40.62
N ARG A 38 -11.78 6.70 -39.92
CA ARG A 38 -10.59 6.58 -39.07
C ARG A 38 -10.77 5.32 -38.24
N SER A 39 -9.83 4.38 -38.40
CA SER A 39 -9.88 3.14 -37.65
C SER A 39 -9.95 3.49 -36.17
N THR A 40 -10.83 2.83 -35.41
CA THR A 40 -10.89 3.00 -33.96
C THR A 40 -9.50 2.82 -33.34
N SER A 41 -8.64 1.95 -33.89
CA SER A 41 -7.24 1.81 -33.47
C SER A 41 -6.45 3.12 -33.54
N ASP A 42 -6.63 3.90 -34.60
CA ASP A 42 -5.86 5.12 -34.84
C ASP A 42 -6.31 6.25 -33.91
N ILE A 43 -7.59 6.25 -33.52
CA ILE A 43 -8.13 7.17 -32.51
C ILE A 43 -7.58 6.82 -31.12
N TYR A 44 -7.60 5.54 -30.75
CA TYR A 44 -7.09 5.10 -29.44
C TYR A 44 -5.58 5.31 -29.30
N GLU A 45 -4.79 5.04 -30.34
CA GLU A 45 -3.34 5.29 -30.31
C GLU A 45 -3.03 6.80 -30.20
N ASN A 46 -3.81 7.66 -30.86
CA ASN A 46 -3.65 9.11 -30.76
C ASN A 46 -3.97 9.64 -29.34
N VAL A 47 -5.04 9.16 -28.72
CA VAL A 47 -5.41 9.54 -27.33
C VAL A 47 -4.37 9.02 -26.33
N ARG A 48 -3.92 7.77 -26.50
CA ARG A 48 -2.89 7.17 -25.64
C ARG A 48 -1.59 7.97 -25.70
N GLN A 49 -1.13 8.30 -26.90
CA GLN A 49 0.11 9.05 -27.07
C GLN A 49 0.01 10.42 -26.43
N LYS A 50 -1.09 11.15 -26.66
CA LYS A 50 -1.36 12.44 -26.00
C LYS A 50 -1.37 12.35 -24.47
N LEU A 51 -1.98 11.31 -23.92
CA LEU A 51 -2.01 11.08 -22.47
C LEU A 51 -0.59 10.89 -21.91
N VAL A 52 0.22 10.04 -22.55
CA VAL A 52 1.60 9.78 -22.12
C VAL A 52 2.45 11.04 -22.26
N ASP A 53 2.31 11.77 -23.38
CA ASP A 53 3.05 13.00 -23.64
C ASP A 53 2.72 14.09 -22.62
N GLU A 54 1.50 14.12 -22.09
CA GLU A 54 1.08 15.11 -21.09
C GLU A 54 1.67 14.82 -19.70
N MET A 55 2.10 13.59 -19.40
CA MET A 55 2.72 13.26 -18.11
C MET A 55 4.12 13.87 -17.99
N LYS A 56 4.26 14.94 -17.20
CA LYS A 56 5.54 15.64 -17.00
C LYS A 56 6.22 15.23 -15.69
N ALA A 57 7.52 14.92 -15.76
CA ALA A 57 8.33 14.56 -14.61
C ALA A 57 8.39 15.67 -13.54
N GLU A 58 8.43 16.95 -13.94
CA GLU A 58 8.47 18.06 -12.99
C GLU A 58 7.16 18.17 -12.18
N ASN A 59 6.01 17.85 -12.78
CA ASN A 59 4.73 17.81 -12.06
C ASN A 59 4.75 16.71 -10.99
N ILE A 60 5.23 15.50 -11.34
CA ILE A 60 5.35 14.38 -10.40
C ILE A 60 6.26 14.77 -9.22
N LYS A 61 7.40 15.40 -9.51
CA LYS A 61 8.34 15.88 -8.49
C LYS A 61 7.71 16.92 -7.56
N GLN A 62 6.92 17.86 -8.10
CA GLN A 62 6.20 18.86 -7.31
C GLN A 62 5.13 18.21 -6.42
N PHE A 63 4.32 17.28 -6.95
CA PHE A 63 3.34 16.53 -6.15
C PHE A 63 4.01 15.76 -5.03
N LEU A 64 5.06 15.00 -5.33
CA LEU A 64 5.83 14.28 -4.32
C LEU A 64 6.32 15.23 -3.21
N ARG A 65 6.96 16.34 -3.57
CA ARG A 65 7.43 17.32 -2.58
C ARG A 65 6.30 17.95 -1.77
N SER A 66 5.11 18.09 -2.35
CA SER A 66 3.94 18.61 -1.64
C SER A 66 3.40 17.62 -0.61
N PHE A 67 3.37 16.32 -0.95
CA PHE A 67 2.78 15.27 -0.11
C PHE A 67 3.72 14.79 1.00
N THR A 68 5.04 14.90 0.84
CA THR A 68 6.03 14.36 1.80
C THR A 68 6.63 15.41 2.76
N LYS A 69 5.91 16.51 3.04
CA LYS A 69 6.39 17.55 3.98
C LYS A 69 6.15 17.19 5.44
N LEU A 70 5.05 16.50 5.73
CA LEU A 70 4.61 16.16 7.08
C LEU A 70 4.16 14.70 7.14
N PRO A 71 4.27 14.02 8.30
CA PRO A 71 3.73 12.68 8.49
C PRO A 71 2.20 12.67 8.26
N HIS A 72 1.70 11.72 7.46
CA HIS A 72 0.29 11.61 7.12
C HIS A 72 -0.22 10.18 7.41
N LEU A 73 -0.06 9.76 8.66
CA LEU A 73 -0.48 8.44 9.13
C LEU A 73 -2.01 8.27 9.00
N ALA A 74 -2.48 7.06 8.70
CA ALA A 74 -3.91 6.76 8.61
C ALA A 74 -4.63 7.20 9.91
N GLY A 75 -5.82 7.79 9.78
CA GLY A 75 -6.63 8.27 10.90
C GLY A 75 -6.20 9.61 11.52
N THR A 76 -5.09 10.23 11.08
CA THR A 76 -4.66 11.54 11.62
C THR A 76 -5.27 12.72 10.86
N GLU A 77 -5.27 13.89 11.51
CA GLU A 77 -5.72 15.15 10.91
C GLU A 77 -4.94 15.49 9.63
N GLN A 78 -3.62 15.34 9.64
CA GLN A 78 -2.78 15.63 8.48
C GLN A 78 -3.15 14.75 7.27
N ASN A 79 -3.51 13.48 7.49
CA ASN A 79 -3.96 12.61 6.40
C ASN A 79 -5.35 13.00 5.87
N LEU A 80 -6.23 13.53 6.72
CA LEU A 80 -7.52 14.11 6.29
C LEU A 80 -7.31 15.39 5.46
N LEU A 81 -6.36 16.25 5.86
CA LEU A 81 -6.01 17.44 5.08
C LEU A 81 -5.48 17.07 3.69
N LEU A 82 -4.62 16.05 3.61
CA LEU A 82 -4.14 15.52 2.33
C LEU A 82 -5.28 14.96 1.46
N ALA A 83 -6.23 14.23 2.06
CA ALA A 83 -7.40 13.72 1.34
C ALA A 83 -8.26 14.85 0.76
N LYS A 84 -8.50 15.92 1.53
CA LYS A 84 -9.22 17.12 1.06
C LYS A 84 -8.44 17.85 -0.04
N GLN A 85 -7.11 17.92 0.06
CA GLN A 85 -6.27 18.51 -0.97
C GLN A 85 -6.40 17.74 -2.30
N ILE A 86 -6.29 16.41 -2.26
CA ILE A 86 -6.43 15.55 -3.46
C ILE A 86 -7.84 15.69 -4.03
N GLN A 87 -8.88 15.70 -3.20
CA GLN A 87 -10.26 15.91 -3.64
C GLN A 87 -10.42 17.24 -4.40
N GLY A 88 -9.82 18.33 -3.89
CA GLY A 88 -9.83 19.63 -4.56
C GLY A 88 -9.11 19.59 -5.90
N GLN A 89 -7.90 19.01 -5.93
CA GLN A 89 -7.10 18.86 -7.15
C GLN A 89 -7.82 18.05 -8.23
N TRP A 90 -8.48 16.95 -7.86
CA TRP A 90 -9.27 16.14 -8.79
C TRP A 90 -10.42 16.91 -9.43
N LYS A 91 -11.12 17.76 -8.66
CA LYS A 91 -12.17 18.64 -9.20
C LYS A 91 -11.58 19.69 -10.15
N GLU A 92 -10.42 20.26 -9.78
CA GLU A 92 -9.71 21.23 -10.62
C GLU A 92 -9.22 20.62 -11.94
N PHE A 93 -8.76 19.37 -11.92
CA PHE A 93 -8.36 18.63 -13.13
C PHE A 93 -9.53 18.27 -14.05
N GLY A 94 -10.77 18.48 -13.60
CA GLY A 94 -11.98 18.30 -14.41
C GLY A 94 -12.62 16.93 -14.29
N LEU A 95 -12.41 16.19 -13.19
CA LEU A 95 -13.22 15.00 -12.91
C LEU A 95 -14.68 15.40 -12.64
N ASP A 96 -15.62 14.64 -13.19
CA ASP A 96 -17.07 14.87 -13.01
C ASP A 96 -17.49 14.84 -11.53
N SER A 97 -16.87 13.95 -10.74
CA SER A 97 -17.10 13.83 -9.31
C SER A 97 -15.84 13.43 -8.54
N ALA A 98 -15.72 13.94 -7.31
CA ALA A 98 -14.69 13.57 -6.36
C ALA A 98 -15.23 13.73 -4.93
N GLU A 99 -15.41 12.61 -4.23
CA GLU A 99 -16.07 12.52 -2.93
C GLU A 99 -15.15 11.88 -1.88
N LEU A 100 -15.30 12.33 -0.63
CA LEU A 100 -14.65 11.68 0.51
C LEU A 100 -15.58 10.61 1.06
N VAL A 101 -15.17 9.35 0.98
CA VAL A 101 -15.88 8.21 1.56
C VAL A 101 -15.13 7.75 2.80
N HIS A 102 -15.76 7.85 3.97
CA HIS A 102 -15.16 7.46 5.25
C HIS A 102 -15.74 6.15 5.78
N TYR A 103 -14.96 5.50 6.64
CA TYR A 103 -15.27 4.28 7.37
C TYR A 103 -14.65 4.36 8.76
N ASP A 104 -15.37 3.86 9.77
CA ASP A 104 -14.90 3.83 11.16
C ASP A 104 -14.21 2.49 11.44
N VAL A 105 -12.92 2.40 11.10
CA VAL A 105 -12.15 1.16 11.15
C VAL A 105 -11.29 1.06 12.41
N LEU A 106 -10.96 -0.17 12.83
CA LEU A 106 -10.04 -0.38 13.94
C LEU A 106 -8.61 -0.06 13.50
N LEU A 107 -8.01 0.96 14.11
CA LEU A 107 -6.60 1.31 13.98
C LEU A 107 -5.85 1.02 15.28
N SER A 108 -4.52 1.07 15.23
CA SER A 108 -3.64 0.82 16.36
C SER A 108 -2.53 1.86 16.37
N TYR A 109 -2.26 2.44 17.54
CA TYR A 109 -1.20 3.42 17.76
C TYR A 109 -0.47 3.10 19.07
N PRO A 110 0.83 3.41 19.19
CA PRO A 110 1.55 3.34 20.45
C PRO A 110 1.02 4.40 21.43
N ASN A 111 1.20 4.14 22.73
CA ASN A 111 0.89 5.11 23.77
C ASN A 111 2.02 6.15 23.85
N GLU A 112 1.70 7.44 23.68
CA GLU A 112 2.68 8.53 23.75
C GLU A 112 3.27 8.72 25.15
N THR A 113 2.49 8.44 26.19
CA THR A 113 2.93 8.58 27.59
C THR A 113 3.75 7.39 28.08
N GLN A 114 3.63 6.25 27.40
CA GLN A 114 4.34 5.01 27.73
C GLN A 114 4.98 4.43 26.46
N PRO A 115 6.14 4.97 26.05
CA PRO A 115 6.84 4.49 24.86
C PRO A 115 7.19 3.01 24.97
N ASN A 116 7.15 2.31 23.84
CA ASN A 116 7.61 0.94 23.79
C ASN A 116 9.13 0.90 23.73
N TYR A 117 9.73 -0.05 24.45
CA TYR A 117 11.15 -0.38 24.38
C TYR A 117 11.35 -1.85 24.75
N ILE A 118 12.52 -2.38 24.42
CA ILE A 118 13.05 -3.65 24.94
C ILE A 118 14.20 -3.30 25.89
N SER A 119 14.28 -4.03 26.99
CA SER A 119 15.41 -3.98 27.91
C SER A 119 16.07 -5.34 28.04
N VAL A 120 17.37 -5.33 28.32
CA VAL A 120 18.11 -6.48 28.85
C VAL A 120 18.29 -6.23 30.33
N ILE A 121 17.96 -7.22 31.14
CA ILE A 121 18.09 -7.17 32.59
C ILE A 121 19.21 -8.11 33.07
N ASP A 122 19.82 -7.77 34.20
CA ASP A 122 20.75 -8.66 34.91
C ASP A 122 20.02 -9.61 35.87
N ASP A 123 20.77 -10.51 36.53
CA ASP A 123 20.24 -11.47 37.52
C ASP A 123 19.57 -10.80 38.74
N GLN A 124 19.78 -9.49 38.93
CA GLN A 124 19.24 -8.69 40.02
C GLN A 124 17.98 -7.92 39.58
N GLY A 125 17.59 -8.02 38.31
CA GLY A 125 16.46 -7.31 37.71
C GLY A 125 16.76 -5.85 37.32
N ASN A 126 18.02 -5.45 37.27
CA ASN A 126 18.39 -4.10 36.82
C ASN A 126 18.47 -4.06 35.29
N GLU A 127 17.94 -3.01 34.67
CA GLU A 127 18.09 -2.78 33.24
C GLU A 127 19.54 -2.36 32.91
N ILE A 128 20.25 -3.22 32.17
CA ILE A 128 21.63 -2.96 31.74
C ILE A 128 21.70 -2.40 30.31
N PHE A 129 20.64 -2.56 29.53
CA PHE A 129 20.53 -1.98 28.19
C PHE A 129 19.08 -1.75 27.82
N ASN A 130 18.78 -0.59 27.24
CA ASN A 130 17.47 -0.24 26.69
C ASN A 130 17.61 0.15 25.22
N THR A 131 16.68 -0.32 24.39
CA THR A 131 16.61 0.07 22.98
C THR A 131 16.17 1.52 22.82
N SER A 132 16.51 2.15 21.69
CA SER A 132 15.97 3.48 21.39
C SER A 132 14.45 3.43 21.20
N SER A 133 13.72 4.34 21.83
CA SER A 133 12.26 4.46 21.67
C SER A 133 11.86 5.20 20.38
N PHE A 134 12.78 5.94 19.76
CA PHE A 134 12.55 6.77 18.57
C PHE A 134 13.73 6.68 17.60
N GLU A 135 13.50 6.82 16.30
CA GLU A 135 14.58 7.09 15.35
C GLU A 135 15.04 8.55 15.43
N PRO A 136 16.33 8.83 15.14
CA PRO A 136 16.76 10.20 14.92
C PRO A 136 15.99 10.83 13.76
N PRO A 137 15.47 12.06 13.89
CA PRO A 137 14.79 12.72 12.79
C PRO A 137 15.76 12.91 11.61
N PRO A 138 15.30 12.72 10.36
CA PRO A 138 16.14 12.91 9.20
C PRO A 138 16.48 14.40 9.02
N ARG A 139 17.61 14.67 8.38
CA ARG A 139 18.06 16.03 8.07
C ARG A 139 16.97 16.84 7.35
N GLY A 140 16.68 18.04 7.86
CA GLY A 140 15.64 18.95 7.34
C GLY A 140 14.24 18.73 7.92
N TYR A 141 14.07 17.78 8.85
CA TYR A 141 12.83 17.46 9.54
C TYR A 141 12.97 17.56 11.06
N GLU A 142 13.98 18.28 11.56
CA GLU A 142 14.31 18.38 12.98
C GLU A 142 13.18 18.99 13.82
N ASN A 143 12.34 19.84 13.21
CA ASN A 143 11.21 20.51 13.87
C ASN A 143 9.87 19.78 13.70
N VAL A 144 9.84 18.57 13.12
CA VAL A 144 8.62 17.79 12.93
C VAL A 144 8.35 16.94 14.17
N THR A 145 7.25 17.21 14.87
CA THR A 145 6.93 16.63 16.18
C THR A 145 6.12 15.34 16.10
N ASP A 146 5.32 15.17 15.05
CA ASP A 146 4.28 14.12 14.98
C ASP A 146 4.81 12.83 14.33
N ILE A 147 6.11 12.55 14.53
CA ILE A 147 6.74 11.33 14.04
C ILE A 147 6.45 10.22 15.04
N LEU A 148 5.55 9.31 14.66
CA LEU A 148 5.19 8.18 15.50
C LEU A 148 6.39 7.25 15.73
N PRO A 149 6.70 6.79 16.96
CA PRO A 149 7.83 5.90 17.21
C PRO A 149 7.70 4.56 16.46
N PRO A 150 8.80 3.78 16.34
CA PRO A 150 8.76 2.41 15.85
C PRO A 150 7.78 1.57 16.65
N TYR A 151 6.86 0.92 15.96
CA TYR A 151 5.99 -0.08 16.55
C TYR A 151 5.45 -0.99 15.46
N ASN A 152 4.93 -2.13 15.91
CA ASN A 152 4.15 -3.01 15.06
C ASN A 152 2.67 -2.87 15.39
N ALA A 153 1.90 -2.35 14.42
CA ALA A 153 0.48 -2.10 14.60
C ALA A 153 -0.28 -3.40 14.89
N PHE A 154 -1.22 -3.32 15.83
CA PHE A 154 -2.01 -4.43 16.40
C PHE A 154 -1.21 -5.43 17.25
N SER A 155 -0.02 -5.07 17.70
CA SER A 155 0.63 -5.81 18.80
C SER A 155 -0.24 -5.74 20.06
N PRO A 156 -0.44 -6.87 20.77
CA PRO A 156 -1.03 -6.83 22.10
C PRO A 156 -0.13 -6.09 23.10
N GLN A 157 -0.73 -5.67 24.20
CA GLN A 157 -0.04 -5.10 25.34
C GLN A 157 0.59 -6.22 26.19
N GLY A 158 1.76 -5.96 26.77
CA GLY A 158 2.44 -6.90 27.64
C GLY A 158 3.82 -6.41 28.08
N MET A 159 4.41 -7.10 29.04
CA MET A 159 5.81 -6.92 29.44
C MET A 159 6.41 -8.30 29.73
N PRO A 160 6.54 -9.16 28.71
CA PRO A 160 7.10 -10.49 28.90
C PRO A 160 8.61 -10.39 29.20
N GLU A 161 9.08 -11.24 30.10
CA GLU A 161 10.49 -11.37 30.49
C GLU A 161 10.87 -12.85 30.39
N SER A 162 11.90 -13.17 29.60
CA SER A 162 12.46 -14.53 29.45
C SER A 162 13.70 -14.51 28.56
N ASP A 163 14.38 -15.65 28.46
CA ASP A 163 15.53 -15.83 27.58
C ASP A 163 15.18 -15.56 26.12
N LEU A 164 16.21 -15.10 25.41
CA LEU A 164 16.13 -14.73 24.00
C LEU A 164 16.57 -15.89 23.09
N VAL A 165 15.77 -16.22 22.08
CA VAL A 165 16.11 -17.22 21.06
C VAL A 165 16.13 -16.58 19.67
N TYR A 166 17.24 -16.69 18.95
CA TYR A 166 17.31 -16.25 17.56
C TYR A 166 16.66 -17.27 16.62
N VAL A 167 15.68 -16.81 15.83
CA VAL A 167 14.85 -17.69 14.97
C VAL A 167 14.99 -17.38 13.48
N ASN A 168 16.14 -16.87 13.06
CA ASN A 168 16.42 -16.56 11.66
C ASN A 168 15.32 -15.63 11.06
N TYR A 169 14.61 -16.03 10.00
CA TYR A 169 13.52 -15.25 9.42
C TYR A 169 12.14 -15.59 10.02
N GLY A 170 12.06 -16.42 11.06
CA GLY A 170 10.78 -16.81 11.68
C GLY A 170 9.84 -17.57 10.73
N ARG A 171 10.39 -18.25 9.72
CA ARG A 171 9.62 -19.09 8.80
C ARG A 171 9.26 -20.41 9.48
N THR A 172 8.30 -21.12 8.91
CA THR A 172 7.88 -22.43 9.44
C THR A 172 9.05 -23.41 9.50
N GLU A 173 9.90 -23.42 8.46
CA GLU A 173 11.12 -24.23 8.42
C GLU A 173 12.18 -23.80 9.44
N ASP A 174 12.22 -22.52 9.83
CA ASP A 174 13.18 -22.04 10.83
C ASP A 174 12.81 -22.58 12.22
N PHE A 175 11.50 -22.56 12.56
CA PHE A 175 11.02 -23.15 13.81
C PHE A 175 11.12 -24.68 13.83
N PHE A 176 10.82 -25.37 12.72
CA PHE A 176 11.02 -26.82 12.63
C PHE A 176 12.49 -27.22 12.78
N LYS A 177 13.41 -26.44 12.21
CA LYS A 177 14.84 -26.68 12.38
C LYS A 177 15.27 -26.52 13.83
N LEU A 178 14.84 -25.46 14.51
CA LEU A 178 15.13 -25.23 15.92
C LEU A 178 14.66 -26.40 16.79
N GLU A 179 13.40 -26.80 16.62
CA GLU A 179 12.80 -27.86 17.43
C GLU A 179 13.40 -29.24 17.14
N ARG A 180 13.47 -29.63 15.85
CA ARG A 180 13.74 -31.01 15.44
C ARG A 180 15.20 -31.33 15.20
N GLU A 181 15.99 -30.35 14.74
CA GLU A 181 17.41 -30.56 14.41
C GLU A 181 18.33 -30.02 15.50
N MET A 182 17.96 -28.90 16.14
CA MET A 182 18.81 -28.22 17.13
C MET A 182 18.37 -28.49 18.58
N GLY A 183 17.20 -29.07 18.81
CA GLY A 183 16.68 -29.37 20.15
C GLY A 183 16.36 -28.13 20.99
N ILE A 184 16.08 -26.98 20.36
CA ILE A 184 15.79 -25.70 21.01
C ILE A 184 14.27 -25.54 21.16
N ASN A 185 13.80 -25.39 22.39
CA ASN A 185 12.39 -25.13 22.70
C ASN A 185 12.12 -23.61 22.84
N CYS A 186 11.19 -23.09 22.04
CA CYS A 186 10.79 -21.69 22.07
C CYS A 186 9.64 -21.39 23.06
N THR A 187 9.05 -22.42 23.68
CA THR A 187 7.93 -22.26 24.62
C THR A 187 8.32 -21.37 25.80
N GLY A 188 7.56 -20.29 26.02
CA GLY A 188 7.82 -19.33 27.09
C GLY A 188 9.06 -18.45 26.88
N LYS A 189 9.69 -18.49 25.69
CA LYS A 189 10.85 -17.66 25.34
C LYS A 189 10.46 -16.41 24.56
N ILE A 190 11.31 -15.39 24.61
CA ILE A 190 11.22 -14.27 23.67
C ILE A 190 12.03 -14.66 22.44
N VAL A 191 11.46 -14.56 21.24
CA VAL A 191 12.18 -14.86 20.00
C VAL A 191 12.60 -13.59 19.28
N ILE A 192 13.78 -13.58 18.66
CA ILE A 192 14.24 -12.49 17.80
C ILE A 192 14.40 -13.00 16.37
N ALA A 193 13.76 -12.31 15.42
CA ALA A 193 13.75 -12.67 14.01
C ALA A 193 14.10 -11.47 13.13
N ARG A 194 14.85 -11.70 12.06
CA ARG A 194 15.07 -10.69 11.02
C ARG A 194 13.85 -10.55 10.11
N TYR A 195 13.60 -9.32 9.67
CA TYR A 195 12.66 -9.05 8.58
C TYR A 195 13.09 -9.72 7.27
N GLY A 196 12.17 -9.82 6.30
CA GLY A 196 12.41 -10.43 4.99
C GLY A 196 11.82 -11.85 4.82
N LYS A 197 11.89 -12.36 3.59
CA LYS A 197 11.40 -13.67 3.09
C LYS A 197 9.88 -13.90 3.18
N ILE A 198 9.26 -13.69 4.33
CA ILE A 198 7.81 -13.85 4.56
C ILE A 198 7.21 -12.60 5.18
N PHE A 199 5.90 -12.42 5.00
CA PHE A 199 5.15 -11.34 5.64
C PHE A 199 5.28 -11.41 7.17
N ARG A 200 5.48 -10.25 7.82
CA ARG A 200 5.74 -10.15 9.27
C ARG A 200 4.64 -10.74 10.15
N GLY A 201 3.37 -10.63 9.76
CA GLY A 201 2.27 -11.28 10.49
C GLY A 201 2.36 -12.81 10.48
N ASN A 202 2.97 -13.42 9.46
CA ASN A 202 3.23 -14.86 9.46
C ASN A 202 4.37 -15.24 10.42
N LYS A 203 5.39 -14.38 10.58
CA LYS A 203 6.45 -14.58 11.60
C LYS A 203 5.85 -14.61 13.00
N VAL A 204 4.97 -13.65 13.29
CA VAL A 204 4.24 -13.56 14.56
C VAL A 204 3.37 -14.80 14.76
N LYS A 205 2.58 -15.20 13.76
CA LYS A 205 1.77 -16.42 13.81
C LYS A 205 2.63 -17.67 14.10
N ASN A 206 3.78 -17.81 13.44
CA ASN A 206 4.67 -18.95 13.66
C ASN A 206 5.28 -18.94 15.06
N ALA A 207 5.67 -17.78 15.58
CA ALA A 207 6.13 -17.64 16.96
C ALA A 207 5.04 -18.03 17.96
N ILE A 208 3.79 -17.64 17.69
CA ILE A 208 2.59 -18.06 18.44
C ILE A 208 2.48 -19.59 18.49
N LEU A 209 2.55 -20.23 17.34
CA LEU A 209 2.47 -21.68 17.24
C LEU A 209 3.66 -22.40 17.90
N ALA A 210 4.83 -21.74 17.96
CA ALA A 210 6.01 -22.25 18.66
C ALA A 210 6.02 -21.99 20.17
N GLY A 211 4.98 -21.34 20.71
CA GLY A 211 4.81 -21.08 22.15
C GLY A 211 5.63 -19.91 22.72
N ALA A 212 6.23 -19.07 21.87
CA ALA A 212 7.14 -17.99 22.28
C ALA A 212 6.45 -16.74 22.84
N GLN A 213 6.47 -16.46 24.14
CA GLN A 213 5.73 -15.34 24.75
C GLN A 213 5.98 -13.89 24.25
N GLY A 214 6.95 -13.68 23.36
CA GLY A 214 7.17 -12.39 22.70
C GLY A 214 8.02 -12.56 21.44
N ILE A 215 7.95 -11.58 20.54
CA ILE A 215 8.79 -11.55 19.34
C ILE A 215 9.42 -10.17 19.12
N ILE A 216 10.69 -10.14 18.74
CA ILE A 216 11.44 -8.95 18.36
C ILE A 216 11.75 -9.06 16.87
N LEU A 217 11.45 -8.00 16.11
CA LEU A 217 11.75 -7.92 14.68
C LEU A 217 12.80 -6.85 14.40
N TYR A 218 13.84 -7.19 13.65
CA TYR A 218 14.89 -6.23 13.28
C TYR A 218 15.24 -6.30 11.79
N SER A 219 15.77 -5.20 11.25
CA SER A 219 16.18 -5.10 9.84
C SER A 219 17.66 -5.42 9.68
N ASP A 220 17.99 -6.67 9.35
CA ASP A 220 19.38 -7.11 9.19
C ASP A 220 20.04 -6.46 7.96
N PRO A 221 21.26 -5.87 8.08
CA PRO A 221 21.99 -5.29 6.96
C PRO A 221 22.23 -6.27 5.80
N ALA A 222 22.30 -7.58 6.07
CA ALA A 222 22.42 -8.59 5.02
C ALA A 222 21.22 -8.58 4.04
N ASP A 223 20.06 -8.10 4.48
CA ASP A 223 18.83 -8.01 3.67
C ASP A 223 18.45 -6.57 3.31
N TYR A 224 18.91 -5.58 4.09
CA TYR A 224 18.46 -4.18 3.99
C TYR A 224 19.54 -3.16 3.64
N CYS A 225 20.78 -3.60 3.39
CA CYS A 225 21.88 -2.73 2.96
C CYS A 225 22.57 -3.26 1.69
N ALA A 226 22.60 -2.45 0.65
CA ALA A 226 23.34 -2.73 -0.57
C ALA A 226 24.86 -2.61 -0.33
N PRO A 227 25.68 -3.55 -0.83
CA PRO A 227 27.13 -3.49 -0.68
C PRO A 227 27.73 -2.21 -1.27
N GLY A 228 28.61 -1.55 -0.53
CA GLY A 228 29.35 -0.36 -0.99
C GLY A 228 28.53 0.93 -1.08
N VAL A 229 27.35 0.97 -0.47
CA VAL A 229 26.49 2.17 -0.41
C VAL A 229 26.43 2.70 1.02
N ASP A 230 26.58 4.01 1.18
CA ASP A 230 26.50 4.66 2.49
C ASP A 230 25.05 4.68 3.02
N PRO A 231 24.86 4.65 4.35
CA PRO A 231 23.56 4.86 4.96
C PRO A 231 23.06 6.28 4.72
N TYR A 232 21.73 6.47 4.77
CA TYR A 232 21.13 7.79 4.78
C TYR A 232 21.69 8.64 5.94
N PRO A 233 22.04 9.93 5.73
CA PRO A 233 21.66 10.79 4.59
C PRO A 233 22.62 10.79 3.40
N ASP A 234 23.83 10.24 3.54
CA ASP A 234 24.87 10.37 2.52
C ASP A 234 24.73 9.33 1.39
N GLY A 235 24.02 8.23 1.66
CA GLY A 235 23.53 7.30 0.65
C GLY A 235 22.08 6.87 0.89
N TRP A 236 21.68 5.74 0.30
CA TRP A 236 20.29 5.26 0.34
C TRP A 236 20.13 3.96 1.15
N ASN A 237 21.19 3.48 1.79
CA ASN A 237 21.08 2.34 2.71
C ASN A 237 20.35 2.72 4.00
N LEU A 238 19.76 1.71 4.63
CA LEU A 238 19.09 1.87 5.92
C LEU A 238 20.12 2.29 6.99
N PRO A 239 19.94 3.44 7.67
CA PRO A 239 20.79 3.81 8.79
C PRO A 239 20.60 2.83 9.96
N GLY A 240 21.65 2.59 10.74
CA GLY A 240 21.63 1.60 11.82
C GLY A 240 20.58 1.86 12.91
N GLY A 241 20.15 3.11 13.11
CA GLY A 241 19.07 3.51 14.01
C GLY A 241 17.67 3.45 13.39
N GLY A 242 17.54 3.10 12.11
CA GLY A 242 16.27 2.97 11.40
C GLY A 242 15.54 1.68 11.75
N ALA A 243 14.27 1.77 12.13
CA ALA A 243 13.42 0.60 12.40
C ALA A 243 12.24 0.53 11.42
N GLN A 244 11.92 -0.67 10.94
CA GLN A 244 10.79 -0.86 10.04
C GLN A 244 9.47 -0.97 10.83
N ARG A 245 8.58 0.01 10.65
CA ARG A 245 7.17 -0.04 11.08
C ARG A 245 6.35 -1.01 10.21
N GLY A 246 5.22 -1.46 10.73
CA GLY A 246 4.23 -2.19 9.93
C GLY A 246 3.23 -3.00 10.76
N ASN A 247 2.06 -3.26 10.18
CA ASN A 247 1.03 -4.09 10.81
C ASN A 247 1.40 -5.58 10.81
N VAL A 248 0.92 -6.31 11.81
CA VAL A 248 1.15 -7.76 11.96
C VAL A 248 -0.13 -8.60 11.94
N LEU A 249 -1.26 -7.99 11.55
CA LEU A 249 -2.50 -8.73 11.41
C LEU A 249 -2.40 -9.78 10.30
N ASN A 250 -3.01 -10.93 10.53
CA ASN A 250 -3.17 -11.97 9.53
C ASN A 250 -4.63 -12.02 9.07
N LEU A 251 -4.99 -11.08 8.18
CA LEU A 251 -6.39 -10.84 7.77
C LEU A 251 -6.91 -11.80 6.70
N ASN A 252 -6.03 -12.44 5.92
CA ASN A 252 -6.41 -13.28 4.78
C ASN A 252 -7.45 -12.64 3.84
N GLY A 253 -7.37 -11.31 3.65
CA GLY A 253 -8.27 -10.55 2.79
C GLY A 253 -9.55 -10.02 3.45
N ALA A 254 -9.73 -10.19 4.76
CA ALA A 254 -10.98 -9.84 5.47
C ALA A 254 -11.33 -8.34 5.51
N GLY A 255 -10.36 -7.44 5.31
CA GLY A 255 -10.56 -6.00 5.49
C GLY A 255 -10.39 -5.56 6.94
N ASP A 256 -11.28 -4.70 7.44
CA ASP A 256 -11.26 -4.27 8.84
C ASP A 256 -11.51 -5.46 9.79
N PRO A 257 -10.70 -5.65 10.86
CA PRO A 257 -10.84 -6.77 11.79
C PRO A 257 -12.22 -6.89 12.45
N LEU A 258 -12.97 -5.79 12.59
CA LEU A 258 -14.26 -5.77 13.28
C LEU A 258 -15.44 -5.97 12.34
N THR A 259 -15.25 -5.81 11.03
CA THR A 259 -16.32 -5.86 10.02
C THR A 259 -15.98 -6.76 8.83
N PRO A 260 -15.53 -8.01 9.04
CA PRO A 260 -15.19 -8.91 7.94
C PRO A 260 -16.41 -9.16 7.04
N GLY A 261 -16.29 -8.79 5.76
CA GLY A 261 -17.35 -8.95 4.76
C GLY A 261 -18.41 -7.85 4.74
N TYR A 262 -18.33 -6.84 5.60
CA TYR A 262 -19.27 -5.72 5.66
C TYR A 262 -18.55 -4.37 5.66
N PRO A 263 -19.16 -3.30 5.13
CA PRO A 263 -18.60 -1.96 5.27
C PRO A 263 -18.69 -1.48 6.73
N ALA A 264 -17.59 -0.94 7.28
CA ALA A 264 -17.57 -0.29 8.59
C ALA A 264 -18.29 1.07 8.58
N LYS A 265 -19.62 1.05 8.46
CA LYS A 265 -20.50 2.22 8.48
C LYS A 265 -21.58 2.04 9.55
N GLY A 266 -21.81 3.07 10.36
CA GLY A 266 -22.84 3.07 11.41
C GLY A 266 -22.40 2.32 12.68
N GLU A 267 -23.35 2.00 13.56
CA GLU A 267 -23.06 1.21 14.77
C GLU A 267 -22.61 -0.20 14.39
N ILE A 268 -21.33 -0.50 14.67
CA ILE A 268 -20.75 -1.82 14.45
C ILE A 268 -21.31 -2.76 15.52
N PRO A 269 -22.11 -3.78 15.16
CA PRO A 269 -22.59 -4.76 16.14
C PRO A 269 -21.41 -5.63 16.53
N VAL A 270 -20.69 -5.30 17.60
CA VAL A 270 -19.43 -5.95 18.03
C VAL A 270 -19.56 -7.48 18.05
N PRO A 271 -18.98 -8.24 17.09
CA PRO A 271 -19.11 -9.69 17.10
C PRO A 271 -17.73 -10.36 17.15
N TRP A 272 -17.41 -11.01 18.28
CA TRP A 272 -16.49 -12.15 18.52
C TRP A 272 -15.04 -12.16 17.96
N ALA A 273 -14.68 -11.41 16.92
CA ALA A 273 -13.40 -11.45 16.21
C ALA A 273 -12.22 -10.94 17.05
N ILE A 274 -12.51 -10.15 18.08
CA ILE A 274 -11.51 -9.66 19.04
C ILE A 274 -10.91 -10.81 19.88
N LYS A 275 -11.64 -11.92 20.06
CA LYS A 275 -11.24 -12.98 21.00
C LYS A 275 -10.02 -13.79 20.54
N TYR A 276 -9.70 -13.79 19.24
CA TYR A 276 -8.58 -14.57 18.70
C TYR A 276 -7.22 -13.87 18.77
N PHE A 277 -7.16 -12.54 18.94
CA PHE A 277 -5.90 -11.79 18.94
C PHE A 277 -5.56 -11.13 20.29
N LEU A 278 -6.53 -10.79 21.12
CA LEU A 278 -6.28 -10.01 22.36
C LEU A 278 -6.06 -10.83 23.64
N ASN A 279 -6.19 -12.15 23.62
CA ASN A 279 -6.15 -12.98 24.84
C ASN A 279 -4.77 -13.54 25.21
N TRP A 280 -3.69 -13.07 24.59
CA TRP A 280 -2.34 -13.56 24.83
C TRP A 280 -1.48 -12.42 25.39
N CYS A 281 -0.91 -12.60 26.59
CA CYS A 281 0.06 -11.68 27.23
C CYS A 281 1.39 -11.69 26.46
N TRP A 282 1.37 -11.17 25.23
CA TRP A 282 2.47 -11.22 24.28
C TRP A 282 2.80 -9.80 23.84
N LYS A 283 4.07 -9.50 23.55
CA LYS A 283 4.48 -8.21 23.00
C LYS A 283 5.36 -8.39 21.77
N LEU A 284 5.10 -7.56 20.77
CA LEU A 284 5.90 -7.45 19.56
C LEU A 284 6.48 -6.05 19.45
N LEU A 285 7.78 -5.99 19.21
CA LEU A 285 8.51 -4.75 18.99
C LEU A 285 9.41 -4.87 17.77
N CYS A 286 9.53 -3.77 17.03
CA CYS A 286 10.54 -3.63 16.00
C CYS A 286 11.67 -2.74 16.50
N ILE A 287 12.91 -3.16 16.24
CA ILE A 287 14.11 -2.46 16.69
C ILE A 287 15.07 -2.19 15.53
N SER A 288 15.99 -1.28 15.78
CA SER A 288 17.07 -0.93 14.86
C SER A 288 18.14 -2.03 14.81
N ASP A 289 18.93 -2.09 13.75
CA ASP A 289 20.05 -3.06 13.66
C ASP A 289 21.13 -2.78 14.73
N THR A 290 21.39 -1.50 15.01
CA THR A 290 22.33 -1.10 16.07
C THR A 290 21.90 -1.68 17.41
N ASP A 291 20.61 -1.65 17.72
CA ASP A 291 20.07 -2.23 18.94
C ASP A 291 20.11 -3.76 18.92
N ALA A 292 19.83 -4.39 17.77
CA ALA A 292 19.87 -5.86 17.62
C ALA A 292 21.28 -6.46 17.81
N LYS A 293 22.33 -5.69 17.47
CA LYS A 293 23.74 -6.13 17.58
C LYS A 293 24.34 -6.00 18.98
N ARG A 294 23.72 -5.23 19.87
CA ARG A 294 24.24 -5.05 21.23
C ARG A 294 23.99 -6.32 22.03
N LYS A 295 25.01 -7.20 22.05
CA LYS A 295 25.07 -8.30 23.02
C LYS A 295 25.04 -7.71 24.42
N ALA A 296 24.25 -8.32 25.29
CA ALA A 296 24.46 -8.27 26.73
C ALA A 296 25.91 -8.73 26.99
N THR A 297 26.82 -7.77 27.22
CA THR A 297 28.16 -8.03 27.76
C THR A 297 28.09 -8.09 29.27
#